data_AF-A0A2V6CQZ0-F1
#
_entry.id   AF-A0A2V6CQZ0-F1
#
_cell.length_a   1.000
_cell.length_b   1.000
_cell.length_c   1.000
_cell.angle_alpha   90.00
_cell.angle_beta   90.00
_cell.angle_gamma   90.00
#
_symmetry.space_group_name_H-M   'P 1'
#
loop_
_entity.id
_entity.type
_entity.pdbx_description
1 polymer ?
#
loop_
_entity_poly.entity_id
_entity_poly.type
_entity_poly.pdbx_seq_one_letter_code
_entity_poly.pdbx_strand_id
1 'polypeptide(L)'
;TIFGDGSQTRSFCYVSDLVDGIFRLAMSDFHEPVNIGNPREMTIKQFAEQIIRITGTESGIEYRPLPEDDPKVRQPDITRAKKILGWEPRVDFDEGIRKTIEYFSEHIELVNRTTQ
;
A
#
# COMPACT_ATOMS: atom_id res chain seq x y z
N THR A 1 -1.69 15.49 -3.84
CA THR A 1 -2.76 16.05 -2.99
C THR A 1 -3.02 15.13 -1.81
N ILE A 2 -3.27 15.68 -0.62
CA ILE A 2 -3.70 14.99 0.60
C ILE A 2 -5.08 15.52 0.98
N PHE A 3 -6.02 14.64 1.32
CA PHE A 3 -7.30 15.04 1.91
C PHE A 3 -7.19 14.99 3.44
N GLY A 4 -7.67 16.02 4.14
CA GLY A 4 -7.38 16.25 5.56
C GLY A 4 -5.99 16.86 5.79
N ASP A 5 -5.52 16.80 7.03
CA ASP A 5 -4.17 17.25 7.43
C ASP A 5 -3.10 16.16 7.24
N GLY A 6 -3.49 14.99 6.77
CA GLY A 6 -2.63 13.83 6.56
C GLY A 6 -2.34 13.03 7.83
N SER A 7 -2.99 13.33 8.96
CA SER A 7 -2.85 12.59 10.22
C SER A 7 -3.55 11.23 10.21
N GLN A 8 -4.51 11.02 9.31
CA GLN A 8 -5.15 9.73 9.12
C GLN A 8 -4.13 8.68 8.67
N THR A 9 -4.32 7.45 9.13
CA THR A 9 -3.34 6.39 8.98
C THR A 9 -3.82 5.31 8.02
N ARG A 10 -2.85 4.70 7.32
CA ARG A 10 -3.06 3.58 6.41
C ARG A 10 -1.94 2.57 6.57
N SER A 11 -2.24 1.35 6.13
CA SER A 11 -1.25 0.31 5.95
C SER A 11 -1.22 -0.13 4.49
N PHE A 12 -0.02 -0.31 3.94
CA PHE A 12 0.19 -0.64 2.53
C PHE A 12 0.81 -2.04 2.44
N CYS A 13 0.17 -2.92 1.67
CA CYS A 13 0.65 -4.27 1.41
C CYS A 13 1.09 -4.37 -0.05
N TYR A 14 2.30 -4.86 -0.30
CA TYR A 14 2.76 -5.04 -1.66
C TYR A 14 2.07 -6.24 -2.32
N VAL A 15 1.86 -6.16 -3.63
CA VAL A 15 0.99 -7.10 -4.36
C VAL A 15 1.45 -8.54 -4.27
N SER A 16 2.76 -8.81 -4.28
CA SER A 16 3.26 -10.19 -4.19
C SER A 16 2.96 -10.84 -2.84
N ASP A 17 3.04 -10.08 -1.75
CA ASP A 17 2.69 -10.57 -0.42
C ASP A 17 1.19 -10.85 -0.33
N LEU A 18 0.36 -9.94 -0.84
CA LEU A 18 -1.09 -10.12 -0.88
C LEU A 18 -1.49 -11.37 -1.66
N VAL A 19 -0.90 -11.59 -2.84
CA VAL A 19 -1.17 -12.78 -3.67
C VAL A 19 -0.75 -14.06 -2.96
N ASP A 20 0.43 -14.10 -2.34
CA ASP A 20 0.88 -15.27 -1.55
C ASP A 20 -0.09 -15.57 -0.39
N GLY A 21 -0.55 -14.55 0.32
CA GLY A 21 -1.50 -14.71 1.42
C GLY A 21 -2.88 -15.21 0.97
N ILE A 22 -3.40 -14.66 -0.12
CA ILE A 22 -4.67 -15.12 -0.73
C ILE A 22 -4.53 -16.58 -1.19
N PHE A 23 -3.43 -16.92 -1.86
CA PHE A 23 -3.19 -18.27 -2.37
C PHE A 23 -3.11 -19.29 -1.22
N ARG A 24 -2.37 -18.99 -0.15
CA ARG A 24 -2.29 -19.84 1.04
C ARG A 24 -3.65 -20.05 1.70
N LEU A 25 -4.46 -18.99 1.82
CA LEU A 25 -5.80 -19.10 2.38
C LEU A 25 -6.70 -19.98 1.52
N ALA A 26 -6.67 -19.78 0.19
CA ALA A 26 -7.45 -20.56 -0.76
C ALA A 26 -7.09 -22.05 -0.76
N MET A 27 -5.83 -22.38 -0.44
CA MET A 27 -5.34 -23.76 -0.32
C MET A 27 -5.46 -24.36 1.09
N SER A 28 -6.00 -23.61 2.05
CA SER A 28 -6.19 -24.08 3.42
C SER A 28 -7.59 -24.65 3.64
N ASP A 29 -7.76 -25.49 4.66
CA ASP A 29 -9.08 -25.97 5.10
C ASP A 29 -9.84 -24.94 5.98
N PHE A 30 -9.30 -23.72 6.13
CA PHE A 30 -9.86 -22.69 6.99
C PHE A 30 -10.94 -21.88 6.27
N HIS A 31 -12.12 -21.75 6.87
CA HIS A 31 -13.33 -21.22 6.21
C HIS A 31 -13.83 -19.88 6.76
N GLU A 32 -13.21 -19.35 7.82
CA GLU A 32 -13.58 -18.06 8.40
C GLU A 32 -12.78 -16.90 7.75
N PRO A 33 -13.28 -15.65 7.77
CA PRO A 33 -12.56 -14.51 7.20
C PRO A 33 -11.15 -14.33 7.76
N VAL A 34 -10.18 -13.95 6.93
CA VAL A 34 -8.80 -13.71 7.35
C VAL A 34 -8.30 -12.42 6.73
N ASN A 35 -7.78 -11.51 7.56
CA ASN A 35 -7.12 -10.32 7.06
C ASN A 35 -5.77 -10.69 6.42
N ILE A 36 -5.63 -10.43 5.13
CA ILE A 36 -4.37 -10.51 4.40
C ILE A 36 -3.95 -9.08 4.07
N GLY A 37 -2.90 -8.60 4.74
CA GLY A 37 -2.43 -7.24 4.60
C GLY A 37 -1.18 -6.98 5.42
N ASN A 38 -0.77 -5.72 5.50
CA ASN A 38 0.41 -5.31 6.27
C ASN A 38 -0.02 -4.62 7.56
N PRO A 39 0.42 -5.07 8.75
CA PRO A 39 0.10 -4.40 10.01
C PRO A 39 0.95 -3.14 10.23
N ARG A 40 1.94 -2.85 9.38
CA ARG A 40 2.75 -1.64 9.45
C ARG A 40 1.93 -0.44 9.00
N GLU A 41 1.60 0.40 9.97
CA GLU A 41 0.82 1.62 9.79
C GLU A 41 1.73 2.85 9.61
N MET A 42 1.27 3.83 8.83
CA MET A 42 1.85 5.17 8.75
C MET A 42 0.78 6.21 8.43
N THR A 43 1.05 7.47 8.71
CA THR A 43 0.15 8.57 8.33
C THR A 43 0.21 8.82 6.81
N ILE A 44 -0.85 9.39 6.24
CA ILE A 44 -0.83 9.81 4.82
C ILE A 44 0.23 10.87 4.57
N LYS A 45 0.51 11.74 5.55
CA LYS A 45 1.61 12.69 5.47
C LYS A 45 2.96 12.00 5.36
N GLN A 46 3.24 11.02 6.23
CA GLN A 46 4.46 10.22 6.15
C GLN A 46 4.56 9.52 4.80
N PHE A 47 3.47 8.89 4.33
CA PHE A 47 3.44 8.27 3.01
C PHE A 47 3.88 9.24 1.90
N ALA A 48 3.27 10.43 1.82
CA ALA A 48 3.60 11.43 0.81
C ALA A 48 5.06 11.90 0.88
N GLU A 49 5.59 12.15 2.08
CA GLU A 49 6.99 12.53 2.30
C GLU A 49 7.97 11.43 1.84
N GLN A 50 7.61 10.16 2.03
CA GLN A 50 8.41 9.02 1.58
C GLN A 50 8.42 8.92 0.05
N ILE A 51 7.26 9.10 -0.61
CA ILE A 51 7.17 9.15 -2.08
C ILE A 51 8.04 10.29 -2.63
N ILE A 52 7.95 11.49 -2.05
CA ILE A 52 8.76 12.64 -2.46
C ILE A 52 10.25 12.31 -2.33
N ARG A 53 10.67 11.74 -1.19
CA ARG A 53 12.07 11.34 -0.97
C ARG A 53 12.56 10.31 -1.99
N ILE A 54 11.75 9.29 -2.28
CA ILE A 54 12.15 8.19 -3.19
C ILE A 54 12.21 8.68 -4.64
N THR A 55 11.27 9.52 -5.05
CA THR A 55 11.19 10.04 -6.43
C THR A 55 12.09 11.24 -6.70
N GLY A 56 12.47 11.99 -5.66
CA GLY A 56 13.18 13.26 -5.80
C GLY A 56 12.35 14.37 -6.44
N THR A 57 11.03 14.23 -6.51
CA THR A 57 10.15 15.24 -7.13
C THR A 57 10.12 16.54 -6.33
N GLU A 58 10.03 17.67 -7.04
CA GLU A 58 9.81 19.00 -6.45
C GLU A 58 8.31 19.33 -6.31
N SER A 59 7.44 18.38 -6.65
CA SER A 59 5.99 18.55 -6.51
C SER A 59 5.61 18.74 -5.04
N GLY A 60 5.02 19.89 -4.73
CA GLY A 60 4.53 20.20 -3.40
C GLY A 60 3.30 19.36 -2.99
N ILE A 61 2.98 19.39 -1.71
CA ILE A 61 1.76 18.76 -1.16
C ILE A 61 0.63 19.79 -1.11
N GLU A 62 -0.38 19.59 -1.93
CA GLU A 62 -1.67 20.30 -1.84
C GLU A 62 -2.59 19.59 -0.83
N TYR A 63 -3.18 20.34 0.10
CA TYR A 63 -4.15 19.82 1.06
C TYR A 63 -5.58 20.19 0.66
N ARG A 64 -6.53 19.27 0.87
CA ARG A 64 -7.97 19.45 0.60
C ARG A 64 -8.80 18.97 1.79
N PRO A 65 -10.06 19.39 1.94
CA PRO A 65 -10.93 18.91 3.02
C PRO A 65 -11.07 17.38 3.02
N LEU A 66 -11.06 16.76 4.20
CA LEU A 66 -11.29 15.32 4.35
C LEU A 66 -12.77 15.00 4.10
N PRO A 67 -13.12 13.99 3.28
CA PRO A 67 -14.49 13.50 3.19
C PRO A 67 -15.02 13.03 4.55
N GLU A 68 -16.31 13.28 4.85
CA GLU A 68 -16.91 12.90 6.13
C GLU A 68 -16.86 11.39 6.41
N ASP A 69 -16.99 10.57 5.36
CA ASP A 69 -17.02 9.10 5.46
C ASP A 69 -15.63 8.44 5.45
N ASP A 70 -14.54 9.21 5.51
CA ASP A 70 -13.20 8.63 5.47
C ASP A 70 -12.75 8.09 6.86
N PRO A 71 -12.50 6.77 7.00
CA PRO A 71 -11.96 6.21 8.23
C PRO A 71 -10.60 6.81 8.59
N LYS A 72 -10.47 7.25 9.84
CA LYS A 72 -9.22 7.85 10.36
C LYS A 72 -8.08 6.82 10.50
N VAL A 73 -8.42 5.55 10.74
CA VAL A 73 -7.45 4.46 10.95
C VAL A 73 -7.80 3.27 10.07
N ARG A 74 -6.81 2.73 9.36
CA ARG A 74 -6.93 1.46 8.62
C ARG A 74 -5.65 0.63 8.79
N GLN A 75 -5.67 -0.26 9.79
CA GLN A 75 -4.60 -1.19 10.10
C GLN A 75 -5.16 -2.61 10.27
N PRO A 76 -4.76 -3.58 9.44
CA PRO A 76 -5.26 -4.95 9.57
C PRO A 76 -4.57 -5.68 10.74
N ASP A 77 -5.36 -6.31 11.60
CA ASP A 77 -4.86 -7.35 12.51
C ASP A 77 -4.67 -8.66 11.74
N ILE A 78 -3.42 -9.08 11.56
CA ILE A 78 -3.04 -10.29 10.83
C ILE A 78 -2.69 -11.47 11.73
N THR A 79 -3.05 -11.42 13.02
CA THR A 79 -2.79 -12.50 13.99
C THR A 79 -3.33 -13.85 13.50
N ARG A 80 -4.50 -13.84 12.85
CA ARG A 80 -5.10 -15.04 12.26
C ARG A 80 -4.23 -15.58 11.13
N ALA A 81 -3.88 -14.76 10.15
CA ALA A 81 -3.05 -15.17 9.00
C ALA A 81 -1.70 -15.77 9.43
N LYS A 82 -1.04 -15.15 10.42
CA LYS A 82 0.21 -15.69 10.99
C LYS A 82 0.03 -17.08 11.60
N LYS A 83 -1.03 -17.27 12.39
CA LYS A 83 -1.28 -18.53 13.13
C LYS A 83 -1.70 -19.68 12.23
N ILE A 84 -2.64 -19.43 11.31
CA ILE A 84 -3.27 -20.51 10.51
C ILE A 84 -2.56 -20.75 9.18
N LEU A 85 -1.94 -19.73 8.58
CA LEU A 85 -1.30 -19.84 7.25
C LEU A 85 0.23 -19.80 7.33
N GLY A 86 0.81 -19.51 8.51
CA GLY A 86 2.24 -19.21 8.63
C GLY A 86 2.65 -18.04 7.74
N TRP A 87 1.74 -17.10 7.50
CA TRP A 87 1.90 -16.01 6.54
C TRP A 87 2.06 -14.66 7.22
N GLU A 88 2.99 -13.87 6.69
CA GLU A 88 3.14 -12.45 6.97
C GLU A 88 3.79 -11.77 5.74
N PRO A 89 3.49 -10.48 5.47
CA PRO A 89 4.11 -9.77 4.36
C PRO A 89 5.60 -9.55 4.62
N ARG A 90 6.40 -9.59 3.55
CA ARG A 90 7.86 -9.55 3.61
C ARG A 90 8.47 -8.39 2.85
N VAL A 91 7.74 -7.80 1.92
CA VAL A 91 8.26 -6.71 1.10
C VAL A 91 8.23 -5.42 1.91
N ASP A 92 9.41 -4.82 2.05
CA ASP A 92 9.55 -3.52 2.71
C ASP A 92 8.87 -2.41 1.91
N PHE A 93 8.40 -1.39 2.61
CA PHE A 93 7.69 -0.25 1.99
C PHE A 93 8.53 0.41 0.88
N ASP A 94 9.78 0.76 1.17
CA ASP A 94 10.68 1.41 0.21
C ASP A 94 10.97 0.51 -1.00
N GLU A 95 11.07 -0.81 -0.82
CA GLU A 95 11.22 -1.75 -1.93
C GLU A 95 9.97 -1.80 -2.79
N GLY A 96 8.80 -1.97 -2.16
CA GLY A 96 7.51 -2.02 -2.87
C GLY A 96 7.23 -0.74 -3.65
N ILE A 97 7.54 0.44 -3.09
CA ILE A 97 7.39 1.72 -3.78
C ILE A 97 8.36 1.85 -4.95
N ARG A 98 9.63 1.47 -4.81
CA ARG A 98 10.60 1.54 -5.93
C ARG A 98 10.13 0.70 -7.12
N LYS A 99 9.71 -0.55 -6.88
CA LYS A 99 9.15 -1.42 -7.92
C LYS A 99 7.89 -0.84 -8.55
N THR A 100 7.04 -0.21 -7.73
CA THR A 100 5.82 0.45 -8.22
C THR A 100 6.15 1.65 -9.13
N ILE A 101 7.13 2.48 -8.75
CA ILE A 101 7.59 3.61 -9.55
C ILE A 101 8.19 3.13 -10.87
N GLU A 102 9.08 2.13 -10.82
CA GLU A 102 9.70 1.53 -12.01
C GLU A 102 8.64 1.04 -13.01
N TYR A 103 7.64 0.30 -12.54
CA TYR A 103 6.51 -0.12 -13.35
C TYR A 103 5.81 1.08 -14.03
N PHE A 104 5.46 2.14 -13.28
CA PHE A 104 4.80 3.30 -13.88
C PHE A 104 5.69 4.06 -14.87
N SER A 105 7.00 4.19 -14.58
CA SER A 105 7.96 4.84 -15.49
C SER A 105 7.99 4.14 -16.85
N GLU A 106 8.09 2.81 -16.87
CA GLU A 106 8.10 2.02 -18.11
C GLU A 106 6.79 2.16 -18.90
N HIS A 107 5.64 2.15 -18.21
CA HIS A 107 4.34 2.12 -18.87
C HIS A 107 3.86 3.50 -19.31
N ILE A 108 4.24 4.58 -18.61
CA ILE A 108 3.99 5.96 -19.05
C ILE A 108 4.83 6.28 -20.28
N GLU A 109 6.09 5.84 -20.32
CA GLU A 109 6.93 5.97 -21.53
C GLU A 109 6.31 5.25 -22.74
N LEU A 110 5.77 4.04 -22.53
CA LEU A 110 5.12 3.28 -23.58
C LEU A 110 3.88 4.00 -24.14
N VAL A 111 3.03 4.55 -23.28
CA VAL A 111 1.84 5.33 -23.70
C VAL A 111 2.27 6.56 -24.51
N ASN A 112 3.29 7.29 -24.05
CA ASN A 112 3.78 8.48 -24.77
C ASN A 112 4.39 8.14 -26.15
N ARG A 113 5.02 6.97 -26.30
CA ARG A 113 5.58 6.49 -27.59
C ARG A 113 4.52 5.96 -28.56
N THR A 114 3.38 5.48 -28.06
CA THR A 114 2.31 4.90 -28.90
C THR A 114 1.26 5.95 -29.32
N THR A 115 1.31 7.15 -28.71
CA THR A 115 0.39 8.27 -28.99
C THR A 115 1.04 9.39 -29.82
N GLN A 116 2.26 9.18 -30.33
CA GLN A 116 2.90 9.99 -31.39
C GLN A 116 2.86 9.21 -32.71
#